data_AF-A0A1S3W755-F1
#
_entry.id   AF-A0A1S3W755-F1
#
_cell.length_a   1.000
_cell.length_b   1.000
_cell.length_c   1.000
_cell.angle_alpha   90.00
_cell.angle_beta   90.00
_cell.angle_gamma   90.00
#
_symmetry.space_group_name_H-M   'P 1'
#
loop_
_entity.id
_entity.type
_entity.pdbx_description
1 polymer ?
#
loop_
_entity_poly.entity_id
_entity_poly.type
_entity_poly.pdbx_seq_one_letter_code
_entity_poly.pdbx_strand_id
1 'polypeptide(L)'
;MVIHEDPPDKPTVSQVRLVPVSFEDPEFKSSFNQSFSLYVKYQMAIHQDPPDECGKTEFTRFLCNSPLEAGSLPDGPDCGYGSFHQQYWLDGKIIAVGVIDILPYCVSSVYLYYDPDYSFLSLGVYSALREIAFTRQLHQKSAPLSYYYMGFYIHSCPKMRYKWTKVAARSPTGCGCFTRKPSCPTASTRSSGRTQARRPPCCSTPAWWGSSAPSGCCSSETDNPLQGRPFYFDHQWLF
;
A
#
# COMPACT_ATOMS: atom_id res chain seq x y z
N MET A 1 -15.40 24.79 4.68
CA MET A 1 -15.24 23.36 5.02
C MET A 1 -15.62 23.23 6.49
N VAL A 2 -16.88 22.87 6.74
CA VAL A 2 -17.40 22.66 8.09
C VAL A 2 -17.37 21.15 8.28
N ILE A 3 -16.40 20.67 9.06
CA ILE A 3 -16.15 19.24 9.27
C ILE A 3 -17.20 18.66 10.25
N HIS A 4 -17.87 19.52 11.02
CA HIS A 4 -18.95 19.18 11.95
C HIS A 4 -20.11 20.17 11.84
N GLU A 5 -21.31 19.66 11.59
CA GLU A 5 -22.58 20.37 11.81
C GLU A 5 -22.88 20.54 13.32
N ASP A 6 -22.09 19.89 14.17
CA ASP A 6 -22.22 19.93 15.61
C ASP A 6 -21.64 21.23 16.23
N PRO A 7 -22.16 21.66 17.40
CA PRO A 7 -21.61 22.79 18.14
C PRO A 7 -20.12 22.58 18.46
N PRO A 8 -19.30 23.66 18.55
CA PRO A 8 -17.86 23.57 18.80
C PRO A 8 -17.49 22.90 20.13
N ASP A 9 -18.43 22.84 21.07
CA ASP A 9 -18.23 22.25 22.40
C ASP A 9 -18.51 20.73 22.46
N LYS A 10 -19.05 20.13 21.39
CA LYS A 10 -19.33 18.69 21.36
C LYS A 10 -18.01 17.92 21.17
N PRO A 11 -17.66 16.99 22.09
CA PRO A 11 -16.44 16.20 21.94
C PRO A 11 -16.57 15.23 20.76
N THR A 12 -15.57 15.23 19.89
CA THR A 12 -15.41 14.27 18.79
C THR A 12 -15.11 12.87 19.33
N VAL A 13 -15.83 11.85 18.87
CA VAL A 13 -15.59 10.45 19.22
C VAL A 13 -14.87 9.74 18.08
N SER A 14 -13.58 9.43 18.27
CA SER A 14 -12.79 8.66 17.31
C SER A 14 -12.54 7.23 17.77
N GLN A 15 -12.71 6.24 16.88
CA GLN A 15 -12.45 4.83 17.17
C GLN A 15 -11.71 4.15 16.01
N VAL A 16 -10.88 3.16 16.32
CA VAL A 16 -10.29 2.27 15.31
C VAL A 16 -10.74 0.86 15.63
N ARG A 17 -11.39 0.20 14.68
CA ARG A 17 -11.94 -1.15 14.84
C ARG A 17 -11.26 -2.09 13.86
N LEU A 18 -10.91 -3.28 14.33
CA LEU A 18 -10.35 -4.33 13.51
C LEU A 18 -11.45 -5.34 13.24
N VAL A 19 -11.93 -5.38 12.01
CA VAL A 19 -13.10 -6.19 11.62
C VAL A 19 -12.64 -7.30 10.69
N PRO A 20 -12.85 -8.59 11.01
CA PRO A 20 -12.54 -9.68 10.10
C PRO A 20 -13.27 -9.52 8.77
N VAL A 21 -12.58 -9.76 7.66
CA VAL A 21 -13.22 -9.77 6.34
C VAL A 21 -13.97 -11.08 6.18
N SER A 22 -15.21 -11.10 6.64
CA SER A 22 -16.08 -12.26 6.54
C SER A 22 -17.54 -11.85 6.42
N PHE A 23 -18.22 -12.39 5.40
CA PHE A 23 -19.68 -12.28 5.28
C PHE A 23 -20.44 -13.14 6.28
N GLU A 24 -19.78 -13.72 7.28
CA GLU A 24 -20.43 -14.34 8.43
C GLU A 24 -20.35 -13.42 9.66
N ASP A 25 -19.35 -12.53 9.70
CA ASP A 25 -19.13 -11.60 10.80
C ASP A 25 -20.23 -10.49 10.86
N PRO A 26 -20.90 -10.30 12.01
CA PRO A 26 -21.95 -9.30 12.15
C PRO A 26 -21.45 -7.86 11.97
N GLU A 27 -20.25 -7.55 12.46
CA GLU A 27 -19.70 -6.20 12.38
C GLU A 27 -19.34 -5.86 10.94
N PHE A 28 -18.73 -6.80 10.20
CA PHE A 28 -18.46 -6.68 8.77
C PHE A 28 -19.74 -6.44 7.96
N LYS A 29 -20.78 -7.26 8.19
CA LYS A 29 -22.10 -7.07 7.53
C LYS A 29 -22.68 -5.68 7.80
N SER A 30 -22.65 -5.26 9.06
CA SER A 30 -23.25 -3.98 9.48
C SER A 30 -22.56 -2.77 8.86
N SER A 31 -21.24 -2.86 8.66
CA SER A 31 -20.40 -1.78 8.14
C SER A 31 -20.21 -1.83 6.62
N PHE A 32 -20.54 -2.96 5.96
CA PHE A 32 -20.29 -3.22 4.55
C PHE A 32 -20.76 -2.10 3.62
N ASN A 33 -22.02 -1.66 3.74
CA ASN A 33 -22.57 -0.64 2.84
C ASN A 33 -21.89 0.72 3.03
N GLN A 34 -21.55 1.08 4.26
CA GLN A 34 -20.85 2.34 4.55
C GLN A 34 -19.41 2.31 4.01
N SER A 35 -18.74 1.16 4.18
CA SER A 35 -17.42 0.90 3.61
C SER A 35 -17.43 0.96 2.09
N PHE A 36 -18.43 0.35 1.45
CA PHE A 36 -18.61 0.39 0.00
C PHE A 36 -18.85 1.82 -0.50
N SER A 37 -19.75 2.57 0.13
CA SER A 37 -19.99 3.98 -0.25
C SER A 37 -18.72 4.83 -0.12
N LEU A 38 -17.90 4.58 0.90
CA LEU A 38 -16.61 5.24 1.07
C LEU A 38 -15.63 4.87 -0.05
N TYR A 39 -15.56 3.60 -0.43
CA TYR A 39 -14.74 3.13 -1.55
C TYR A 39 -15.13 3.82 -2.85
N VAL A 40 -16.42 3.86 -3.20
CA VAL A 40 -16.92 4.53 -4.42
C VAL A 40 -16.52 6.00 -4.43
N LYS A 41 -16.75 6.70 -3.31
CA LYS A 41 -16.37 8.11 -3.17
C LYS A 41 -14.87 8.31 -3.40
N TYR A 42 -14.04 7.43 -2.83
CA TYR A 42 -12.60 7.48 -2.96
C TYR A 42 -12.14 7.22 -4.41
N GLN A 43 -12.65 6.17 -5.07
CA GLN A 43 -12.29 5.86 -6.46
C GLN A 43 -12.61 7.01 -7.40
N MET A 44 -13.85 7.53 -7.33
CA MET A 44 -14.28 8.63 -8.19
C MET A 44 -13.47 9.91 -7.94
N ALA A 45 -13.16 10.24 -6.69
CA ALA A 45 -12.45 11.48 -6.37
C ALA A 45 -10.93 11.41 -6.60
N ILE A 46 -10.30 10.28 -6.27
CA ILE A 46 -8.84 10.14 -6.23
C ILE A 46 -8.29 9.41 -7.45
N HIS A 47 -9.01 8.42 -7.97
CA HIS A 47 -8.64 7.66 -9.15
C HIS A 47 -9.32 8.16 -10.43
N GLN A 48 -10.39 8.94 -10.30
CA GLN A 48 -11.19 9.44 -11.43
C GLN A 48 -11.86 8.29 -12.21
N ASP A 49 -12.08 7.16 -11.54
CA ASP A 49 -12.79 6.03 -12.09
C ASP A 49 -14.26 6.40 -12.31
N PRO A 50 -14.88 5.93 -13.41
CA PRO A 50 -16.27 6.23 -13.67
C PRO A 50 -17.18 5.40 -12.72
N PRO A 51 -18.39 5.88 -12.41
CA PRO A 51 -19.25 5.25 -11.40
C PRO A 51 -19.62 3.79 -11.70
N ASP A 52 -19.68 3.41 -12.98
CA ASP A 52 -19.98 2.07 -13.46
C ASP A 52 -18.84 1.07 -13.25
N GLU A 53 -17.59 1.54 -13.12
CA GLU A 53 -16.43 0.71 -12.75
C GLU A 53 -16.29 0.55 -11.22
N CYS A 54 -17.04 1.33 -10.44
CA CYS A 54 -17.00 1.32 -8.97
C CYS A 54 -18.06 0.39 -8.34
N GLY A 55 -18.38 -0.73 -8.99
CA GLY A 55 -19.44 -1.63 -8.58
C GLY A 55 -19.17 -2.41 -7.29
N LYS A 56 -20.25 -2.92 -6.67
CA LYS A 56 -20.16 -3.77 -5.47
C LYS A 56 -19.39 -5.06 -5.74
N THR A 57 -19.46 -5.58 -6.96
CA THR A 57 -18.77 -6.81 -7.37
C THR A 57 -17.26 -6.61 -7.33
N GLU A 58 -16.78 -5.50 -7.86
CA GLU A 58 -15.38 -5.11 -7.92
C GLU A 58 -14.85 -4.86 -6.51
N PHE A 59 -15.59 -4.10 -5.70
CA PHE A 59 -15.28 -3.88 -4.28
C PHE A 59 -15.15 -5.21 -3.53
N THR A 60 -16.14 -6.10 -3.68
CA THR A 60 -16.15 -7.39 -2.99
C THR A 60 -14.98 -8.26 -3.45
N ARG A 61 -14.79 -8.38 -4.77
CA ARG A 61 -13.72 -9.19 -5.36
C ARG A 61 -12.34 -8.73 -4.93
N PHE A 62 -12.11 -7.41 -4.84
CA PHE A 62 -10.80 -6.85 -4.58
C PHE A 62 -10.50 -6.69 -3.09
N LEU A 63 -11.48 -6.30 -2.27
CA LEU A 63 -11.25 -5.88 -0.88
C LEU A 63 -11.98 -6.74 0.16
N CYS A 64 -12.87 -7.64 -0.27
CA CYS A 64 -13.63 -8.51 0.64
C CYS A 64 -13.39 -10.00 0.41
N ASN A 65 -12.89 -10.39 -0.76
CA ASN A 65 -12.55 -11.78 -1.05
C ASN A 65 -11.06 -11.97 -0.88
N SER A 66 -10.67 -12.71 0.16
CA SER A 66 -9.28 -13.06 0.41
C SER A 66 -9.03 -14.53 0.08
N PRO A 67 -7.90 -14.87 -0.57
CA PRO A 67 -7.47 -16.25 -0.69
C PRO A 67 -6.88 -16.81 0.61
N LEU A 68 -6.68 -15.97 1.63
CA LEU A 68 -6.13 -16.39 2.91
C LEU A 68 -7.20 -17.11 3.74
N GLU A 69 -6.86 -18.29 4.23
CA GLU A 69 -7.68 -19.02 5.18
C GLU A 69 -7.54 -18.37 6.56
N ALA A 70 -8.67 -17.94 7.13
CA ALA A 70 -8.69 -17.42 8.49
C ALA A 70 -8.35 -18.54 9.48
N GLY A 71 -7.50 -18.24 10.46
CA GLY A 71 -7.06 -19.26 11.41
C GLY A 71 -6.47 -18.67 12.68
N SER A 72 -6.54 -19.44 13.77
CA SER A 72 -5.95 -19.09 15.05
C SER A 72 -4.98 -20.17 15.48
N LEU A 73 -3.79 -19.77 15.93
CA LEU A 73 -2.82 -20.67 16.58
C LEU A 73 -2.79 -20.38 18.08
N PRO A 74 -2.46 -21.37 18.94
CA PRO A 74 -2.34 -21.14 20.39
C PRO A 74 -1.37 -20.01 20.76
N ASP A 75 -0.26 -19.89 20.01
CA ASP A 75 0.74 -18.82 20.17
C ASP A 75 0.54 -17.66 19.16
N GLY A 76 -0.66 -17.57 18.59
CA GLY A 76 -1.06 -16.54 17.64
C GLY A 76 -1.66 -15.31 18.34
N PRO A 77 -1.88 -14.22 17.58
CA PRO A 77 -2.59 -13.06 18.11
C PRO A 77 -4.06 -13.39 18.38
N ASP A 78 -4.65 -12.77 19.41
CA ASP A 78 -6.08 -12.99 19.78
C ASP A 78 -7.06 -12.74 18.63
N CYS A 79 -6.72 -11.82 17.73
CA CYS A 79 -7.53 -11.52 16.55
C CYS A 79 -7.49 -12.62 15.47
N GLY A 80 -6.57 -13.58 15.60
CA GLY A 80 -6.28 -14.57 14.57
C GLY A 80 -5.50 -14.00 13.38
N TYR A 81 -5.30 -14.88 12.40
CA TYR A 81 -4.71 -14.62 11.10
C TYR A 81 -5.79 -14.57 10.02
N GLY A 82 -5.51 -13.85 8.93
CA GLY A 82 -6.42 -13.65 7.81
C GLY A 82 -6.46 -12.20 7.37
N SER A 83 -7.50 -11.84 6.61
CA SER A 83 -7.72 -10.48 6.12
C SER A 83 -8.71 -9.72 7.00
N PHE A 84 -8.41 -8.44 7.26
CA PHE A 84 -9.16 -7.56 8.13
C PHE A 84 -9.37 -6.19 7.50
N HIS A 85 -10.49 -5.56 7.82
CA HIS A 85 -10.72 -4.13 7.62
C HIS A 85 -10.41 -3.41 8.93
N GLN A 86 -9.32 -2.64 8.95
CA GLN A 86 -9.04 -1.68 10.00
C GLN A 86 -9.83 -0.39 9.71
N GLN A 87 -10.98 -0.26 10.34
CA GLN A 87 -11.95 0.81 10.13
C GLN A 87 -11.68 2.00 11.05
N TYR A 88 -11.61 3.20 10.48
CA TYR A 88 -11.41 4.45 11.20
C TYR A 88 -12.73 5.20 11.29
N TRP A 89 -13.26 5.29 12.50
CA TRP A 89 -14.55 5.90 12.80
C TRP A 89 -14.36 7.27 13.42
N LEU A 90 -15.16 8.24 12.95
CA LEU A 90 -15.28 9.58 13.49
C LEU A 90 -16.76 9.91 13.62
N ASP A 91 -17.23 10.11 14.85
CA ASP A 91 -18.62 10.45 15.19
C ASP A 91 -19.66 9.55 14.52
N GLY A 92 -19.41 8.24 14.58
CA GLY A 92 -20.30 7.21 14.02
C GLY A 92 -20.20 7.07 12.50
N LYS A 93 -19.25 7.73 11.84
CA LYS A 93 -18.99 7.59 10.40
C LYS A 93 -17.63 6.97 10.13
N ILE A 94 -17.57 5.99 9.22
CA ILE A 94 -16.29 5.49 8.70
C ILE A 94 -15.68 6.54 7.78
N ILE A 95 -14.49 7.03 8.12
CA ILE A 95 -13.75 8.03 7.33
C ILE A 95 -12.54 7.44 6.61
N ALA A 96 -12.08 6.25 6.99
CA ALA A 96 -11.07 5.49 6.28
C ALA A 96 -11.20 4.00 6.59
N VAL A 97 -10.71 3.17 5.68
CA VAL A 97 -10.55 1.72 5.89
C VAL A 97 -9.21 1.28 5.32
N GLY A 98 -8.37 0.72 6.18
CA GLY A 98 -7.18 -0.02 5.78
C GLY A 98 -7.51 -1.49 5.64
N VAL A 99 -7.33 -2.05 4.46
CA VAL A 99 -7.40 -3.50 4.22
C VAL A 99 -6.03 -4.06 4.53
N ILE A 100 -5.95 -4.91 5.55
CA ILE A 100 -4.71 -5.48 6.05
C ILE A 100 -4.81 -7.00 6.16
N ASP A 101 -3.70 -7.68 5.92
CA ASP A 101 -3.56 -9.11 6.22
C ASP A 101 -2.70 -9.29 7.46
N ILE A 102 -3.17 -10.08 8.42
CA ILE A 102 -2.40 -10.50 9.58
C ILE A 102 -1.91 -11.92 9.30
N LEU A 103 -0.59 -12.06 9.19
CA LEU A 103 0.09 -13.30 8.85
C LEU A 103 1.05 -13.71 9.98
N PRO A 104 1.50 -14.98 10.04
CA PRO A 104 2.36 -15.47 11.11
C PRO A 104 3.63 -14.65 11.39
N TYR A 105 4.16 -13.97 10.37
CA TYR A 105 5.38 -13.19 10.47
C TYR A 105 5.18 -11.68 10.31
N CYS A 106 4.03 -11.23 9.80
CA CYS A 106 3.86 -9.82 9.46
C CYS A 106 2.41 -9.33 9.47
N VAL A 107 2.26 -8.01 9.57
CA VAL A 107 1.07 -7.30 9.11
C VAL A 107 1.36 -6.72 7.72
N SER A 108 0.49 -7.02 6.76
CA SER A 108 0.60 -6.54 5.38
C SER A 108 -0.50 -5.53 5.09
N SER A 109 -0.13 -4.33 4.68
CA SER A 109 -1.04 -3.28 4.21
C SER A 109 -1.34 -3.54 2.73
N VAL A 110 -2.58 -3.92 2.44
CA VAL A 110 -3.03 -4.30 1.10
C VAL A 110 -3.55 -3.08 0.35
N TYR A 111 -4.50 -2.37 0.96
CA TYR A 111 -5.16 -1.23 0.33
C TYR A 111 -5.68 -0.24 1.37
N LEU A 112 -5.78 1.04 0.99
CA LEU A 112 -6.36 2.07 1.83
C LEU A 112 -7.25 2.97 0.97
N TYR A 113 -8.47 3.17 1.43
CA TYR A 113 -9.39 4.16 0.90
C TYR A 113 -9.97 4.98 2.04
N TYR A 114 -10.22 6.26 1.77
CA TYR A 114 -10.64 7.22 2.78
C TYR A 114 -11.55 8.29 2.20
N ASP A 115 -12.21 9.03 3.07
CA ASP A 115 -13.11 10.11 2.69
C ASP A 115 -12.28 11.33 2.26
N PRO A 116 -12.32 11.76 0.99
CA PRO A 116 -11.52 12.88 0.50
C PRO A 116 -11.74 14.20 1.25
N ASP A 117 -12.91 14.38 1.90
CA ASP A 117 -13.22 15.55 2.72
C ASP A 117 -12.29 15.64 3.96
N TYR A 118 -11.68 14.51 4.34
CA TYR A 118 -10.75 14.37 5.46
C TYR A 118 -9.29 14.26 5.00
N SER A 119 -8.99 14.59 3.73
CA SER A 119 -7.63 14.53 3.17
C SER A 119 -6.61 15.36 3.95
N PHE A 120 -7.03 16.45 4.58
CA PHE A 120 -6.18 17.29 5.43
C PHE A 120 -5.61 16.55 6.66
N LEU A 121 -6.25 15.45 7.11
CA LEU A 121 -5.76 14.63 8.21
C LEU A 121 -4.61 13.69 7.81
N SER A 122 -4.26 13.61 6.52
CA SER A 122 -3.21 12.70 6.02
C SER A 122 -3.45 11.24 6.44
N LEU A 123 -4.67 10.73 6.22
CA LEU A 123 -5.13 9.43 6.73
C LEU A 123 -4.24 8.25 6.32
N GLY A 124 -3.56 8.32 5.17
CA GLY A 124 -2.58 7.28 4.78
C GLY A 124 -1.28 7.27 5.59
N VAL A 125 -0.85 8.40 6.12
CA VAL A 125 0.29 8.45 7.05
C VAL A 125 -0.16 7.95 8.42
N TYR A 126 -1.34 8.39 8.86
CA TYR A 126 -1.91 7.95 10.13
C TYR A 126 -2.15 6.44 10.15
N SER A 127 -2.68 5.86 9.07
CA SER A 127 -2.91 4.42 8.99
C SER A 127 -1.61 3.63 9.08
N ALA A 128 -0.57 4.05 8.35
CA ALA A 128 0.74 3.41 8.41
C ALA A 128 1.34 3.46 9.84
N LEU A 129 1.24 4.59 10.54
CA LEU A 129 1.70 4.70 11.93
C LEU A 129 0.92 3.78 12.87
N ARG A 130 -0.41 3.68 12.67
CA ARG A 130 -1.28 2.79 13.44
C ARG A 130 -0.95 1.32 13.18
N GLU A 131 -0.72 0.94 11.92
CA GLU A 131 -0.34 -0.41 11.53
C GLU A 131 1.05 -0.80 12.08
N ILE A 132 2.02 0.13 12.12
CA ILE A 132 3.31 -0.08 12.79
C ILE A 132 3.12 -0.32 14.29
N ALA A 133 2.32 0.54 14.95
CA ALA A 133 2.04 0.38 16.37
C ALA A 133 1.31 -0.94 16.66
N PHE A 134 0.37 -1.31 15.80
CA PHE A 134 -0.38 -2.56 15.89
C PHE A 134 0.52 -3.78 15.69
N THR A 135 1.40 -3.77 14.69
CA THR A 135 2.41 -4.81 14.47
C THR A 135 3.25 -5.04 15.72
N ARG A 136 3.69 -3.96 16.38
CA ARG A 136 4.45 -4.05 17.65
C ARG A 136 3.63 -4.64 18.79
N GLN A 137 2.33 -4.38 18.85
CA GLN A 137 1.44 -4.98 19.84
C GLN A 137 1.27 -6.48 19.58
N LEU A 138 1.06 -6.87 18.32
CA LEU A 138 0.94 -8.28 17.95
C LEU A 138 2.24 -9.06 18.21
N HIS A 139 3.39 -8.43 17.96
CA HIS A 139 4.71 -9.02 18.24
C HIS A 139 4.89 -9.44 19.71
N GLN A 140 4.30 -8.71 20.65
CA GLN A 140 4.39 -9.04 22.08
C GLN A 140 3.69 -10.36 22.41
N LYS A 141 2.67 -10.74 21.62
CA LYS A 141 1.91 -11.98 21.78
C LYS A 141 2.46 -13.11 20.92
N SER A 142 2.85 -12.79 19.69
CA SER A 142 3.42 -13.73 18.73
C SER A 142 4.77 -13.21 18.27
N ALA A 143 5.85 -13.67 18.93
CA ALA A 143 7.21 -13.25 18.63
C ALA A 143 7.62 -13.38 17.15
N PRO A 144 7.17 -14.41 16.39
CA PRO A 144 7.47 -14.50 14.96
C PRO A 144 6.91 -13.33 14.14
N LEU A 145 5.79 -12.72 14.57
CA LEU A 145 5.15 -11.58 13.92
C LEU A 145 5.96 -10.31 14.23
N SER A 146 6.93 -10.00 13.38
CA SER A 146 7.91 -8.93 13.60
C SER A 146 7.95 -7.89 12.49
N TYR A 147 7.28 -8.15 11.36
CA TYR A 147 7.42 -7.33 10.17
C TYR A 147 6.13 -6.56 9.84
N TYR A 148 6.31 -5.35 9.33
CA TYR A 148 5.23 -4.57 8.73
C TYR A 148 5.54 -4.37 7.25
N TYR A 149 4.67 -4.88 6.39
CA TYR A 149 4.77 -4.76 4.94
C TYR A 149 3.80 -3.70 4.43
N MET A 150 4.30 -2.53 4.06
CA MET A 150 3.47 -1.40 3.59
C MET A 150 3.06 -1.52 2.10
N GLY A 151 3.28 -2.67 1.47
CA GLY A 151 3.14 -2.85 0.03
C GLY A 151 4.32 -2.29 -0.77
N PHE A 152 4.21 -2.38 -2.10
CA PHE A 152 5.26 -1.95 -3.03
C PHE A 152 5.60 -0.46 -2.88
N TYR A 153 6.76 -0.06 -3.41
CA TYR A 153 7.17 1.34 -3.54
C TYR A 153 7.66 1.59 -4.96
N ILE A 154 6.93 2.43 -5.69
CA ILE A 154 7.29 2.90 -7.03
C ILE A 154 7.81 4.32 -6.90
N HIS A 155 9.11 4.52 -7.14
CA HIS A 155 9.78 5.79 -6.90
C HIS A 155 9.22 6.95 -7.72
N SER A 156 8.76 6.67 -8.94
CA SER A 156 8.17 7.66 -9.85
C SER A 156 6.76 8.09 -9.46
N CYS A 157 6.04 7.31 -8.65
CA CYS A 157 4.66 7.63 -8.27
C CYS A 157 4.60 8.65 -7.13
N PRO A 158 4.05 9.88 -7.34
CA PRO A 158 3.97 10.89 -6.30
C PRO A 158 3.16 10.45 -5.07
N LYS A 159 2.08 9.66 -5.28
CA LYS A 159 1.20 9.14 -4.22
C LYS A 159 1.94 8.24 -3.23
N MET A 160 3.09 7.68 -3.61
CA MET A 160 3.86 6.74 -2.79
C MET A 160 5.04 7.38 -2.05
N ARG A 161 5.33 8.67 -2.29
CA ARG A 161 6.48 9.36 -1.68
C ARG A 161 6.47 9.37 -0.15
N TYR A 162 5.29 9.24 0.47
CA TYR A 162 5.16 9.19 1.92
C TYR A 162 5.86 7.96 2.53
N LYS A 163 5.87 6.81 1.83
CA LYS A 163 6.47 5.55 2.31
C LYS A 163 7.97 5.70 2.57
N TRP A 164 8.64 6.44 1.70
CA TRP A 164 10.07 6.74 1.81
C TRP A 164 10.37 7.81 2.86
N THR A 165 9.60 8.90 2.84
CA THR A 165 9.98 10.14 3.53
C THR A 165 9.57 10.15 5.01
N LYS A 166 8.43 9.54 5.35
CA LYS A 166 7.84 9.67 6.69
C LYS A 166 8.03 8.44 7.59
N VAL A 167 8.31 7.27 7.01
CA VAL A 167 8.40 6.00 7.77
C VAL A 167 9.84 5.53 7.99
N ALA A 168 10.83 6.21 7.41
CA ALA A 168 12.25 6.01 7.72
C ALA A 168 12.64 6.60 9.10
N ALA A 169 11.86 6.33 10.15
CA ALA A 169 12.30 6.53 11.52
C ALA A 169 13.11 5.29 11.94
N ARG A 170 14.44 5.46 11.99
CA ARG A 170 15.33 4.44 12.56
C ARG A 170 14.94 4.21 14.03
N SER A 171 14.34 3.06 14.35
CA SER A 171 14.30 2.59 15.73
C SER A 171 15.74 2.23 16.15
N PRO A 172 16.25 2.71 17.29
CA PRO A 172 17.56 2.29 17.82
C PRO A 172 17.61 0.79 18.18
N THR A 173 16.45 0.14 18.28
CA THR A 173 16.34 -1.27 18.63
C THR A 173 15.93 -2.10 17.42
N GLY A 174 16.93 -2.71 16.75
CA GLY A 174 16.90 -4.07 16.18
C GLY A 174 15.81 -4.51 15.19
N CYS A 175 14.83 -3.67 14.82
CA CYS A 175 13.80 -4.04 13.85
C CYS A 175 14.21 -3.53 12.46
N GLY A 176 14.71 -4.44 11.62
CA GLY A 176 15.24 -4.10 10.30
C GLY A 176 14.14 -3.81 9.28
N CYS A 177 13.83 -2.53 9.04
CA CYS A 177 13.17 -2.12 7.81
C CYS A 177 14.19 -2.18 6.65
N PHE A 178 14.18 -3.27 5.90
CA PHE A 178 15.08 -3.47 4.77
C PHE A 178 14.52 -2.82 3.50
N THR A 179 14.81 -1.55 3.26
CA THR A 179 14.90 -1.06 1.88
C THR A 179 16.31 -1.37 1.39
N ARG A 180 16.51 -2.52 0.72
CA ARG A 180 17.79 -2.80 0.04
C ARG A 180 17.97 -1.74 -1.05
N LYS A 181 18.89 -0.79 -0.86
CA LYS A 181 19.53 -0.12 -1.98
C LYS A 181 20.42 -1.15 -2.69
N PRO A 182 20.42 -1.25 -4.03
CA PRO A 182 21.53 -1.88 -4.72
C PRO A 182 22.76 -1.00 -4.48
N SER A 183 23.74 -1.53 -3.74
CA SER A 183 25.06 -0.92 -3.66
C SER A 183 25.69 -0.97 -5.05
N CYS A 184 25.91 0.20 -5.64
CA CYS A 184 26.80 0.35 -6.78
C CYS A 184 28.18 -0.20 -6.39
N PRO A 185 28.79 -1.14 -7.13
CA PRO A 185 30.13 -1.61 -6.81
C PRO A 185 31.13 -0.48 -7.05
N THR A 186 31.73 0.00 -5.96
CA THR A 186 32.94 0.83 -5.99
C THR A 186 34.04 0.04 -6.68
N ALA A 187 34.50 0.56 -7.82
CA ALA A 187 35.64 0.01 -8.54
C ALA A 187 36.88 -0.05 -7.63
N SER A 188 37.40 -1.26 -7.40
CA SER A 188 38.68 -1.44 -6.72
C SER A 188 39.79 -0.99 -7.65
N THR A 189 40.60 -0.04 -7.19
CA THR A 189 41.86 0.33 -7.81
C THR A 189 42.83 -0.84 -7.71
N ARG A 190 43.20 -1.44 -8.85
CA ARG A 190 44.40 -2.28 -8.96
C ARG A 190 45.32 -1.68 -10.02
N SER A 191 46.57 -1.53 -9.60
CA SER A 191 47.67 -0.85 -10.26
C SER A 191 48.14 -1.49 -11.57
N SER A 192 48.80 -0.64 -12.37
CA SER A 192 49.83 -0.89 -13.39
C SER A 192 49.37 -1.18 -14.83
N GLY A 193 49.74 -0.28 -15.76
CA GLY A 193 49.85 -0.61 -17.19
C GLY A 193 49.48 0.46 -18.23
N ARG A 194 50.21 1.59 -18.28
CA ARG A 194 50.55 2.44 -19.46
C ARG A 194 49.53 2.83 -20.55
N THR A 195 49.33 4.16 -20.68
CA THR A 195 49.19 5.01 -21.91
C THR A 195 47.96 4.78 -22.83
N GLN A 196 47.16 5.76 -23.27
CA GLN A 196 47.41 7.17 -23.59
C GLN A 196 46.22 8.07 -23.22
N ALA A 197 46.54 9.34 -22.95
CA ALA A 197 45.61 10.40 -22.60
C ALA A 197 44.92 11.01 -23.83
N ARG A 198 43.60 11.28 -23.72
CA ARG A 198 42.98 12.51 -24.23
C ARG A 198 41.90 12.98 -23.23
N ARG A 199 41.95 14.28 -22.92
CA ARG A 199 41.10 15.01 -21.96
C ARG A 199 39.94 15.75 -22.71
N PRO A 200 38.99 16.38 -22.00
CA PRO A 200 37.54 16.32 -22.23
C PRO A 200 37.00 17.54 -23.02
N PRO A 201 35.68 17.80 -23.02
CA PRO A 201 35.21 18.80 -22.03
C PRO A 201 33.82 18.57 -21.43
N CYS A 202 33.65 19.14 -20.22
CA CYS A 202 32.37 19.54 -19.64
C CYS A 202 31.55 20.41 -20.61
N CYS A 203 30.22 20.31 -20.54
CA CYS A 203 29.33 21.37 -20.06
C CYS A 203 27.88 21.14 -20.52
N SER A 204 26.96 21.50 -19.62
CA SER A 204 25.64 22.12 -19.86
C SER A 204 24.58 21.40 -20.73
N THR A 205 23.46 21.06 -20.08
CA THR A 205 22.08 21.06 -20.63
C THR A 205 21.67 22.47 -21.13
N PRO A 206 20.48 22.75 -21.73
CA PRO A 206 19.29 21.92 -22.05
C PRO A 206 18.71 22.14 -23.49
N ALA A 207 17.75 21.33 -23.94
CA ALA A 207 16.53 21.76 -24.69
C ALA A 207 15.74 20.59 -25.30
N TRP A 208 14.44 20.82 -25.42
CA TRP A 208 13.38 19.99 -25.98
C TRP A 208 13.36 19.94 -27.52
N TRP A 209 12.89 18.83 -28.12
CA TRP A 209 11.64 18.69 -28.91
C TRP A 209 11.64 17.36 -29.71
N GLY A 210 10.48 16.68 -29.72
CA GLY A 210 9.85 16.03 -30.88
C GLY A 210 10.65 15.06 -31.77
N SER A 211 10.23 13.80 -31.79
CA SER A 211 9.82 13.05 -33.01
C SER A 211 9.96 11.53 -32.84
N SER A 212 9.05 10.82 -33.52
CA SER A 212 8.71 9.41 -33.43
C SER A 212 9.73 8.46 -34.08
N ALA A 213 9.81 7.25 -33.49
CA ALA A 213 10.18 5.90 -33.99
C ALA A 213 11.21 5.70 -35.15
N PRO A 214 11.95 4.59 -35.11
CA PRO A 214 11.51 3.48 -35.96
C PRO A 214 11.49 2.10 -35.31
N SER A 215 10.59 1.30 -35.89
CA SER A 215 10.30 -0.11 -35.72
C SER A 215 11.45 -1.05 -36.12
N GLY A 216 11.53 -2.19 -35.41
CA GLY A 216 11.98 -3.47 -35.96
C GLY A 216 13.42 -3.88 -35.64
N CYS A 217 13.58 -4.90 -34.79
CA CYS A 217 14.22 -6.15 -35.20
C CYS A 217 14.21 -7.22 -34.09
N CYS A 218 14.11 -8.47 -34.55
CA CYS A 218 14.33 -9.73 -33.86
C CYS A 218 13.18 -10.30 -33.00
N SER A 219 12.22 -10.86 -33.73
CA SER A 219 11.51 -12.09 -33.36
C SER A 219 12.49 -13.26 -33.21
N SER A 220 12.28 -14.07 -32.17
CA SER A 220 12.53 -15.52 -32.23
C SER A 220 11.53 -16.21 -31.32
N GLU A 221 10.45 -16.69 -31.94
CA GLU A 221 9.48 -17.62 -31.37
C GLU A 221 10.17 -18.97 -31.08
N THR A 222 9.92 -19.50 -29.89
CA THR A 222 9.87 -20.95 -29.67
C THR A 222 8.58 -21.26 -28.95
N ASP A 223 7.70 -21.95 -29.66
CA ASP A 223 6.42 -22.48 -29.21
C ASP A 223 6.53 -23.31 -27.93
N ASN A 224 5.65 -23.04 -26.96
CA ASN A 224 5.28 -24.02 -25.96
C ASN A 224 3.78 -23.88 -25.64
N PRO A 225 2.92 -24.85 -26.01
CA PRO A 225 1.48 -24.74 -25.88
C PRO A 225 1.02 -25.27 -24.52
N LEU A 226 1.07 -24.43 -23.49
CA LEU A 226 0.23 -24.57 -22.29
C LEU A 226 -0.30 -23.17 -21.95
N GLN A 227 -1.50 -22.89 -22.43
CA GLN A 227 -2.25 -21.65 -22.17
C GLN A 227 -2.61 -21.54 -20.68
N GLY A 228 -1.66 -21.08 -19.87
CA GLY A 228 -1.98 -20.23 -18.73
C GLY A 228 -2.08 -18.80 -19.26
N ARG A 229 -3.29 -18.21 -19.25
CA ARG A 229 -3.43 -16.79 -19.58
C ARG A 229 -2.48 -16.01 -18.65
N PRO A 230 -1.63 -15.11 -19.18
CA PRO A 230 -0.84 -14.26 -18.32
C PRO A 230 -1.82 -13.48 -17.44
N PHE A 231 -1.61 -13.53 -16.12
CA PHE A 231 -2.19 -12.56 -15.19
C PHE A 231 -1.64 -11.19 -15.62
N TYR A 232 -2.35 -10.54 -16.55
CA TYR A 232 -2.21 -9.12 -16.80
C TYR A 232 -2.66 -8.44 -15.51
N PHE A 233 -1.71 -8.05 -14.69
CA PHE A 233 -1.94 -6.99 -13.72
C PHE A 233 -2.23 -5.74 -14.54
N ASP A 234 -3.50 -5.44 -14.68
CA ASP A 234 -3.96 -4.23 -15.33
C ASP A 234 -3.31 -3.04 -14.63
N HIS A 235 -2.62 -2.21 -15.42
CA HIS A 235 -1.84 -1.06 -14.94
C HIS A 235 -2.71 -0.01 -14.24
N GLN A 236 -4.03 -0.18 -14.25
CA GLN A 236 -5.02 0.66 -13.60
C GLN A 236 -5.09 0.50 -12.07
N TRP A 237 -4.58 -0.61 -11.50
CA TRP A 237 -4.72 -0.91 -10.06
C TRP A 237 -3.45 -0.74 -9.22
N LEU A 238 -2.38 -0.21 -9.81
CA LEU A 238 -1.15 0.19 -9.10
C LEU A 238 -1.17 1.71 -8.84
N PHE A 239 -1.83 2.13 -7.75
CA PHE A 239 -1.72 3.44 -7.07
C PHE A 239 -2.10 4.71 -7.85
#